data_AF-A0A2U9IXA6-F1
#
_entry.id   AF-A0A2U9IXA6-F1
#
_cell.length_a   1.000
_cell.length_b   1.000
_cell.length_c   1.000
_cell.angle_alpha   90.00
_cell.angle_beta   90.00
_cell.angle_gamma   90.00
#
_symmetry.space_group_name_H-M   'P 1'
#
loop_
_entity.id
_entity.type
_entity.pdbx_description
1 polymer ?
#
loop_
_entity_poly.entity_id
_entity_poly.type
_entity_poly.pdbx_seq_one_letter_code
_entity_poly.pdbx_strand_id
1 'polypeptide(L)'
;MTGDKKKFYAIVKVDNLEVPDGLLKTGLHDHISSAVDEVLNNVRAYLKDQGIIGKFNAHIDVFAKEESVTRLIESIKTKIRA
;
A
#
# COMPACT_ATOMS: atom_id res chain seq x y z
N MET A 1 3.76 -15.13 -27.35
CA MET A 1 4.32 -13.87 -26.80
C MET A 1 3.84 -13.77 -25.36
N THR A 2 4.60 -14.37 -24.45
CA THR A 2 4.28 -14.42 -23.02
C THR A 2 4.65 -13.05 -22.47
N GLY A 3 3.68 -12.14 -22.37
CA GLY A 3 3.95 -10.82 -21.84
C GLY A 3 4.33 -10.96 -20.37
N ASP A 4 5.59 -10.66 -20.05
CA ASP A 4 6.07 -10.46 -18.69
C ASP A 4 5.30 -9.28 -18.09
N LYS A 5 4.10 -9.58 -17.56
CA LYS A 5 3.20 -8.57 -17.02
C LYS A 5 3.81 -8.06 -15.73
N LYS A 6 4.46 -6.91 -15.83
CA LYS A 6 4.86 -6.05 -14.72
C LYS A 6 3.77 -6.07 -13.64
N LYS A 7 4.14 -6.54 -12.45
CA LYS A 7 3.24 -6.56 -11.29
C LYS A 7 3.57 -5.38 -10.38
N PHE A 8 2.56 -4.88 -9.68
CA PHE A 8 2.69 -3.73 -8.78
C PHE A 8 2.30 -4.14 -7.37
N TYR A 9 3.02 -3.66 -6.38
CA TYR A 9 2.62 -3.76 -4.98
C TYR A 9 2.86 -2.41 -4.30
N ALA A 10 2.09 -2.13 -3.26
CA ALA A 10 2.21 -0.92 -2.47
C ALA A 10 2.68 -1.26 -1.06
N ILE A 11 3.46 -0.34 -0.49
CA ILE A 11 3.82 -0.33 0.92
C ILE A 11 3.34 0.99 1.51
N VAL A 12 2.53 0.95 2.55
CA VAL A 12 2.11 2.13 3.31
C VAL A 12 2.97 2.29 4.55
N LYS A 13 3.19 3.54 4.96
CA LYS A 13 3.77 3.93 6.24
C LYS A 13 2.83 4.95 6.84
N VAL A 14 2.33 4.69 8.05
CA VAL A 14 1.44 5.60 8.76
C VAL A 14 2.26 6.36 9.78
N ASP A 15 2.21 7.69 9.73
CA ASP A 15 2.95 8.52 10.67
C ASP A 15 2.32 8.41 12.07
N ASN A 16 3.18 8.31 13.09
CA ASN A 16 2.79 8.25 14.51
C ASN A 16 1.87 7.06 14.87
N LEU A 17 1.88 5.98 14.09
CA LEU A 17 1.15 4.77 14.40
C LEU A 17 1.89 3.53 13.91
N GLU A 18 2.13 2.58 14.82
CA GLU A 18 2.61 1.24 14.44
C GLU A 18 1.45 0.40 13.93
N VAL A 19 1.49 0.09 12.63
CA VAL A 19 0.57 -0.84 11.98
C VAL A 19 1.34 -2.14 11.70
N PRO A 20 0.77 -3.33 11.93
CA PRO A 20 1.43 -4.60 11.71
C PRO A 20 1.99 -4.75 10.29
N ASP A 21 3.20 -5.31 10.14
CA ASP A 21 3.89 -5.46 8.85
C ASP A 21 3.05 -6.18 7.78
N GLY A 22 2.19 -7.12 8.20
CA GLY A 22 1.29 -7.85 7.30
C GLY A 22 0.20 -6.99 6.63
N LEU A 23 -0.09 -5.81 7.19
CA LEU A 23 -1.07 -4.85 6.65
C LEU A 23 -0.39 -3.69 5.91
N LEU A 24 0.91 -3.49 6.15
CA LEU A 24 1.68 -2.40 5.54
C LEU A 24 2.00 -2.66 4.06
N LYS A 25 1.87 -3.90 3.58
CA LYS A 25 2.23 -4.29 2.21
C LYS A 25 1.10 -5.07 1.53
N THR A 26 0.88 -4.80 0.25
CA THR A 26 -0.12 -5.51 -0.56
C THR A 26 0.41 -6.74 -1.26
N GLY A 27 -0.53 -7.50 -1.84
CA GLY A 27 -0.25 -8.45 -2.90
C GLY A 27 0.30 -7.82 -4.19
N LEU A 28 0.53 -8.67 -5.19
CA LEU A 28 0.95 -8.28 -6.53
C LEU A 28 -0.27 -8.08 -7.43
N HIS A 29 -0.39 -6.88 -8.01
CA HIS A 29 -1.51 -6.46 -8.84
C HIS A 29 -1.07 -6.15 -10.27
N ASP A 30 -2.01 -6.20 -11.21
CA ASP A 30 -1.79 -5.76 -12.59
C ASP A 30 -1.84 -4.23 -12.74
N HIS A 31 -2.44 -3.53 -11.77
CA HIS A 31 -2.60 -2.08 -11.78
C HIS A 31 -2.14 -1.45 -10.47
N ILE A 32 -1.51 -0.27 -10.58
CA ILE A 32 -1.07 0.54 -9.43
C ILE A 32 -2.25 0.91 -8.52
N SER A 33 -3.37 1.34 -9.11
CA SER A 33 -4.56 1.73 -8.36
C SER A 33 -5.06 0.59 -7.46
N SER A 34 -5.06 -0.65 -7.96
CA SER A 34 -5.46 -1.81 -7.16
C SER A 34 -4.56 -2.02 -5.93
N ALA A 35 -3.24 -1.86 -6.10
CA ALA A 35 -2.30 -1.95 -4.98
C ALA A 35 -2.50 -0.80 -3.97
N VAL A 36 -2.74 0.41 -4.44
CA VAL A 36 -2.99 1.56 -3.57
C VAL A 36 -4.31 1.41 -2.81
N ASP A 37 -5.38 0.96 -3.48
CA ASP A 37 -6.68 0.76 -2.87
C ASP A 37 -6.64 -0.36 -1.82
N GLU A 38 -5.96 -1.48 -2.11
CA GLU A 38 -5.79 -2.57 -1.16
C GLU A 38 -5.07 -2.10 0.11
N VAL A 39 -3.95 -1.39 -0.02
CA VAL A 39 -3.17 -0.95 1.15
C VAL A 39 -3.96 0.04 2.01
N LEU A 40 -4.70 0.95 1.37
CA LEU A 40 -5.56 1.91 2.06
C LEU A 40 -6.71 1.22 2.79
N ASN A 41 -7.32 0.22 2.17
CA ASN A 41 -8.41 -0.53 2.77
C ASN A 41 -7.92 -1.38 3.95
N ASN A 42 -6.75 -2.01 3.85
CA ASN A 42 -6.14 -2.78 4.93
C ASN A 42 -5.88 -1.91 6.16
N VAL A 43 -5.26 -0.73 5.98
CA VAL A 43 -5.02 0.20 7.09
C VAL A 43 -6.32 0.75 7.65
N ARG A 44 -7.27 1.18 6.81
CA ARG A 44 -8.55 1.70 7.28
C ARG A 44 -9.33 0.64 8.08
N ALA A 45 -9.36 -0.60 7.60
CA ALA A 45 -10.00 -1.71 8.29
C ALA A 45 -9.35 -1.96 9.64
N TYR A 46 -8.02 -1.99 9.69
CA TYR A 46 -7.26 -2.15 10.94
C TYR A 46 -7.54 -1.03 11.94
N LEU A 47 -7.47 0.24 11.52
CA LEU A 47 -7.77 1.38 12.38
C LEU A 47 -9.18 1.29 12.97
N LYS A 48 -10.15 0.93 12.13
CA LYS A 48 -11.54 0.76 12.55
C LYS A 48 -11.72 -0.41 13.53
N ASP A 49 -11.07 -1.54 13.27
CA ASP A 49 -11.11 -2.73 14.13
C ASP A 49 -10.50 -2.45 15.51
N GLN A 50 -9.42 -1.67 15.55
CA GLN A 50 -8.79 -1.22 16.80
C GLN A 50 -9.54 -0.08 17.50
N GLY A 51 -10.66 0.41 16.93
CA GLY A 51 -11.41 1.54 17.47
C GLY A 51 -10.65 2.89 17.40
N ILE A 52 -9.62 2.97 16.57
CA ILE A 52 -8.80 4.16 16.40
C ILE A 52 -9.53 5.11 15.44
N ILE A 53 -9.99 6.25 15.97
CA ILE A 53 -10.70 7.28 15.21
C ILE A 53 -9.78 8.49 15.05
N GLY A 54 -9.60 8.95 13.81
CA GLY A 54 -8.68 10.06 13.57
C GLY A 54 -8.33 10.30 12.11
N LYS A 55 -7.42 11.25 11.91
CA LYS A 55 -6.80 11.53 10.62
C LYS A 55 -5.30 11.27 10.74
N PHE A 56 -4.82 10.31 9.98
CA PHE A 56 -3.42 9.88 10.01
C PHE A 56 -2.76 10.29 8.69
N ASN A 57 -1.59 10.90 8.77
CA ASN A 57 -0.77 11.07 7.58
C ASN A 57 -0.20 9.71 7.22
N ALA A 58 -0.20 9.39 5.94
CA ALA A 58 0.36 8.16 5.44
C ALA A 58 1.14 8.40 4.15
N HIS A 59 2.18 7.62 3.98
CA HIS A 59 3.00 7.60 2.78
C HIS A 59 2.88 6.23 2.13
N ILE A 60 2.47 6.19 0.87
CA ILE A 60 2.34 4.96 0.09
C ILE A 60 3.43 4.96 -0.96
N ASP A 61 4.32 3.98 -0.88
CA ASP A 61 5.37 3.71 -1.84
C ASP A 61 4.92 2.55 -2.73
N VAL A 62 4.75 2.80 -4.04
CA VAL A 62 4.36 1.80 -5.02
C VAL A 62 5.60 1.31 -5.75
N PHE A 63 5.75 -0.01 -5.79
CA PHE A 63 6.84 -0.70 -6.43
C PHE A 63 6.34 -1.52 -7.61
N ALA A 64 7.09 -1.48 -8.70
CA ALA A 64 6.95 -2.47 -9.75
C ALA A 64 7.92 -3.62 -9.53
N LYS A 65 7.40 -4.85 -9.64
CA LYS A 65 8.16 -6.09 -9.70
C LYS A 65 8.19 -6.57 -11.15
N GLU A 66 9.39 -6.55 -11.70
CA GLU A 66 9.77 -7.15 -12.99
C GLU A 66 10.67 -8.37 -12.69
N GLU A 67 10.90 -9.26 -13.66
CA GLU A 67 11.46 -10.60 -13.45
C GLU A 67 12.65 -10.69 -12.46
N SER A 68 13.58 -9.74 -12.53
CA SER A 68 14.78 -9.71 -11.67
C SER A 68 14.97 -8.42 -10.89
N VAL A 69 14.06 -7.45 -11.02
CA VAL A 69 14.21 -6.12 -10.41
C VAL A 69 12.94 -5.65 -9.75
N THR A 70 13.10 -4.97 -8.63
CA THR A 70 12.03 -4.25 -7.96
C THR A 70 12.39 -2.78 -7.90
N ARG A 71 11.50 -1.93 -8.38
CA ARG A 71 11.76 -0.48 -8.48
C ARG A 71 10.59 0.30 -7.90
N LEU A 72 10.90 1.29 -7.06
CA LEU A 72 9.93 2.31 -6.66
C LEU A 72 9.54 3.12 -7.89
N ILE A 73 8.25 3.15 -8.21
CA ILE A 73 7.72 3.87 -9.37
C ILE A 73 6.93 5.10 -8.98
N GLU A 74 6.32 5.11 -7.79
CA GLU A 74 5.48 6.20 -7.34
C GLU A 74 5.46 6.26 -5.80
N SER A 75 5.41 7.48 -5.28
CA SER A 75 5.26 7.74 -3.84
C SER A 75 4.13 8.74 -3.64
N ILE A 76 3.12 8.34 -2.88
CA ILE A 76 1.88 9.08 -2.67
C ILE A 76 1.79 9.49 -1.20
N LYS A 77 1.71 10.79 -0.94
CA LYS A 77 1.39 11.30 0.39
C LYS A 77 -0.12 11.46 0.50
N THR A 78 -0.73 10.82 1.49
CA THR A 78 -2.17 10.81 1.67
C THR A 78 -2.56 10.94 3.14
N LYS A 79 -3.85 11.17 3.39
CA LYS A 79 -4.44 11.18 4.72
C LYS A 79 -5.46 10.08 4.84
N ILE A 80 -5.26 9.17 5.78
CA ILE A 80 -6.20 8.10 6.08
C ILE A 80 -7.13 8.62 7.18
N ARG A 81 -8.43 8.62 6.87
CA ARG A 81 -9.48 8.86 7.85
C ARG A 81 -10.09 7.51 8.24
N ALA A 82 -10.05 7.23 9.55
CA ALA A 82 -10.74 6.13 10.19
C ALA A 82 -11.93 6.66 11.00
#